data_AF-A0A533BFE3-F1
#
_entry.id   AF-A0A533BFE3-F1
#
_cell.length_a   1.000
_cell.length_b   1.000
_cell.length_c   1.000
_cell.angle_alpha   90.00
_cell.angle_beta   90.00
_cell.angle_gamma   90.00
#
_symmetry.space_group_name_H-M   'P 1'
#
loop_
_entity.id
_entity.type
_entity.pdbx_description
1 polymer ?
#
loop_
_entity_poly.entity_id
_entity_poly.type
_entity_poly.pdbx_seq_one_letter_code
_entity_poly.pdbx_strand_id
1 'polypeptide(L)'
;MPDLPEELIRTNTILREYVAIHDAIFKFSWRKALPIPGLFKATDFGVHFRDLDRLAAKLAATSSALKTESGSLEGSLQYTAALLETIQALREICRRFYEKSQGDLSKYPMAEYNANLKAYEGLMNKCQELGVALNRHIQGDSTQPEG
;
A
#
# COMPACT_ATOMS: atom_id res chain seq x y z
N MET A 1 -24.85 5.36 -10.39
CA MET A 1 -23.49 4.86 -10.09
C MET A 1 -23.66 3.37 -9.90
N PRO A 2 -22.93 2.49 -10.60
CA PRO A 2 -23.07 1.06 -10.35
C PRO A 2 -22.80 0.79 -8.87
N ASP A 3 -23.63 -0.03 -8.23
CA ASP A 3 -23.37 -0.50 -6.87
C ASP A 3 -22.07 -1.33 -6.92
N LEU A 4 -21.00 -0.72 -6.42
CA LEU A 4 -19.72 -1.41 -6.30
C LEU A 4 -19.83 -2.46 -5.18
N PRO A 5 -19.24 -3.65 -5.35
CA PRO A 5 -19.06 -4.61 -4.27
C PRO A 5 -18.52 -3.95 -2.99
N GLU A 6 -19.07 -4.30 -1.83
CA GLU A 6 -18.72 -3.68 -0.55
C GLU A 6 -17.22 -3.82 -0.25
N GLU A 7 -16.64 -4.94 -0.68
CA GLU A 7 -15.25 -5.34 -0.60
C GLU A 7 -14.36 -4.38 -1.39
N LEU A 8 -14.80 -3.93 -2.56
CA LEU A 8 -14.06 -2.92 -3.35
C LEU A 8 -14.09 -1.55 -2.68
N ILE A 9 -15.21 -1.18 -2.05
CA ILE A 9 -15.31 0.05 -1.25
C ILE A 9 -14.36 -0.02 -0.05
N ARG A 10 -14.30 -1.17 0.63
CA ARG A 10 -13.37 -1.43 1.75
C ARG A 10 -11.92 -1.38 1.28
N THR A 11 -11.58 -2.01 0.16
CA THR A 11 -10.23 -1.95 -0.44
C THR A 11 -9.84 -0.51 -0.79
N ASN A 12 -10.74 0.29 -1.35
CA ASN A 12 -10.48 1.71 -1.64
C ASN A 12 -10.26 2.54 -0.37
N THR A 13 -10.97 2.23 0.72
CA THR A 13 -10.75 2.87 2.02
C THR A 13 -9.35 2.56 2.56
N ILE A 14 -8.93 1.29 2.49
CA ILE A 14 -7.59 0.84 2.86
C ILE A 14 -6.52 1.52 2.00
N LEU A 15 -6.75 1.64 0.69
CA LEU A 15 -5.85 2.36 -0.22
C LEU A 15 -5.62 3.81 0.24
N ARG A 16 -6.67 4.53 0.63
CA ARG A 16 -6.54 5.91 1.11
C ARG A 16 -5.72 6.02 2.38
N GLU A 17 -5.95 5.13 3.35
CA GLU A 17 -5.14 5.06 4.58
C GLU A 17 -3.67 4.75 4.26
N TYR A 18 -3.43 3.80 3.35
CA TYR A 18 -2.09 3.46 2.88
C TYR A 18 -1.38 4.64 2.22
N VAL A 19 -2.06 5.36 1.30
CA VAL A 19 -1.49 6.55 0.63
C VAL A 19 -1.12 7.64 1.64
N ALA A 20 -1.94 7.84 2.67
CA ALA A 20 -1.61 8.80 3.73
C ALA A 20 -0.32 8.43 4.49
N ILE A 21 -0.12 7.14 4.78
CA ILE A 21 1.10 6.64 5.42
C ILE A 21 2.31 6.78 4.47
N HIS A 22 2.14 6.39 3.21
CA HIS A 22 3.16 6.54 2.18
C HIS A 22 3.64 8.00 2.07
N ASP A 23 2.71 8.94 1.94
CA ASP A 23 3.01 10.36 1.88
C ASP A 23 3.69 10.85 3.17
N ALA A 24 3.24 10.41 4.34
CA ALA A 24 3.88 10.76 5.61
C ALA A 24 5.37 10.32 5.65
N ILE A 25 5.69 9.16 5.08
CA ILE A 25 7.06 8.62 5.03
C ILE A 25 7.92 9.37 4.00
N PHE A 26 7.43 9.49 2.76
CA PHE A 26 8.25 9.96 1.63
C PHE A 26 8.11 11.46 1.34
N LYS A 27 6.90 12.04 1.42
CA LYS A 27 6.66 13.47 1.17
C LYS A 27 7.23 14.36 2.27
N PHE A 28 7.25 13.88 3.52
CA PHE A 28 7.90 14.58 4.63
C PHE A 28 9.44 14.46 4.55
N SER A 29 9.97 13.33 4.08
CA SER A 29 11.41 13.13 3.88
C SER A 29 12.00 14.01 2.77
N TRP A 30 11.23 14.35 1.73
CA TRP A 30 11.68 15.31 0.70
C TRP A 30 11.86 16.75 1.23
N ARG A 31 11.08 17.16 2.25
CA ARG A 31 11.28 18.45 2.92
C ARG A 31 12.51 18.49 3.85
N LYS A 32 13.15 17.34 4.12
CA LYS A 32 14.33 17.19 4.99
C LYS A 32 15.68 17.35 4.29
N ALA A 33 15.71 17.72 3.00
CA ALA A 33 16.96 18.05 2.31
C ALA A 33 17.69 19.30 2.89
N LEU A 34 17.11 19.99 3.88
CA LEU A 34 17.76 21.06 4.64
C LEU A 34 17.84 20.66 6.13
N PRO A 35 18.99 20.20 6.64
CA PRO A 35 19.14 19.82 8.03
C PRO A 35 19.37 21.07 8.90
N ILE A 36 18.36 21.47 9.67
CA ILE A 36 18.51 22.38 10.82
C ILE A 36 18.52 21.53 12.10
N PRO A 37 19.65 21.43 12.82
CA PRO A 37 19.72 20.68 14.07
C PRO A 37 18.68 21.17 15.09
N GLY A 38 17.93 20.24 15.72
CA GLY A 38 17.03 20.53 16.84
C GLY A 38 15.55 20.78 16.53
N LEU A 39 15.15 20.98 15.26
CA LEU A 39 13.75 21.23 14.87
C LEU A 39 13.04 20.04 14.20
N PHE A 40 13.80 19.06 13.69
CA PHE A 40 13.21 17.96 12.92
C PHE A 40 12.82 16.79 13.81
N LYS A 41 11.51 16.54 13.91
CA LYS A 41 10.98 15.31 14.48
C LYS A 41 11.42 14.12 13.60
N ALA A 42 12.11 13.17 14.20
CA ALA A 42 12.43 11.90 13.54
C ALA A 42 11.12 11.21 13.13
N THR A 43 11.11 10.61 11.94
CA THR A 43 9.96 9.82 11.49
C THR A 43 9.86 8.60 12.41
N ASP A 44 8.71 8.41 13.07
CA ASP A 44 8.47 7.23 13.90
C ASP A 44 8.06 6.06 13.03
N PHE A 45 9.07 5.33 12.53
CA PHE A 45 8.87 4.13 11.73
C PHE A 45 8.16 3.00 12.50
N GLY A 46 8.20 3.01 13.84
CA GLY A 46 7.49 2.03 14.66
C GLY A 46 5.97 2.21 14.62
N VAL A 47 5.49 3.46 14.60
CA VAL A 47 4.06 3.77 14.39
C VAL A 47 3.63 3.30 13.00
N HIS A 48 4.35 3.70 11.96
CA HIS A 48 4.00 3.32 10.58
C HIS A 48 4.05 1.80 10.35
N PHE A 49 5.01 1.11 10.96
CA PHE A 49 5.06 -0.36 10.94
C PHE A 49 3.77 -0.98 11.48
N ARG A 50 3.29 -0.54 12.66
CA ARG A 50 2.04 -1.03 13.26
C ARG A 50 0.81 -0.67 12.43
N ASP A 51 0.77 0.53 11.88
CA ASP A 51 -0.34 0.97 11.04
C ASP A 51 -0.44 0.13 9.76
N LEU A 52 0.70 -0.14 9.10
CA LEU A 52 0.76 -0.97 7.90
C LEU A 52 0.46 -2.45 8.20
N ASP A 53 0.87 -2.96 9.36
CA ASP A 53 0.50 -4.30 9.84
C ASP A 53 -1.03 -4.45 9.97
N ARG A 54 -1.67 -3.48 10.63
CA ARG A 54 -3.12 -3.40 10.75
C ARG A 54 -3.81 -3.34 9.39
N LEU A 55 -3.31 -2.53 8.46
CA LEU A 55 -3.87 -2.43 7.11
C LEU A 55 -3.72 -3.73 6.32
N ALA A 56 -2.56 -4.38 6.40
CA ALA A 56 -2.33 -5.68 5.76
C ALA A 56 -3.29 -6.74 6.29
N ALA A 57 -3.52 -6.81 7.60
CA ALA A 57 -4.48 -7.74 8.20
C ALA A 57 -5.91 -7.48 7.72
N LYS A 58 -6.36 -6.22 7.70
CA LYS A 58 -7.68 -5.84 7.16
C LYS A 58 -7.83 -6.25 5.69
N LEU A 59 -6.81 -5.97 4.88
CA LEU A 59 -6.85 -6.24 3.45
C LEU A 59 -6.80 -7.75 3.13
N ALA A 60 -6.07 -8.53 3.93
CA ALA A 60 -6.07 -9.99 3.83
C ALA A 60 -7.45 -10.59 4.15
N ALA A 61 -8.16 -10.03 5.14
CA ALA A 61 -9.54 -10.42 5.43
C ALA A 61 -10.48 -10.07 4.26
N THR A 62 -10.39 -8.84 3.71
CA THR A 62 -11.16 -8.43 2.52
C THR A 62 -10.86 -9.32 1.31
N SER A 63 -9.59 -9.65 1.06
CA SER A 63 -9.19 -10.55 -0.02
C SER A 63 -9.77 -11.95 0.15
N SER A 64 -9.85 -12.44 1.38
CA SER A 64 -10.46 -13.75 1.66
C SER A 64 -11.97 -13.74 1.41
N ALA A 65 -12.66 -12.66 1.79
CA ALA A 65 -14.09 -12.48 1.52
C ALA A 65 -14.39 -12.42 0.01
N LEU A 66 -13.59 -11.65 -0.76
CA LEU A 66 -13.71 -11.58 -2.22
C LEU A 66 -13.58 -12.95 -2.90
N LYS A 67 -12.72 -13.85 -2.38
CA LYS A 67 -12.55 -15.19 -2.95
C LYS A 67 -13.77 -16.08 -2.74
N THR A 68 -14.55 -15.81 -1.70
CA THR A 68 -15.75 -16.59 -1.36
C THR A 68 -17.01 -16.08 -2.05
N GLU A 69 -17.02 -14.83 -2.52
CA GLU A 69 -18.15 -14.27 -3.26
C GLU A 69 -18.22 -14.77 -4.70
N SER A 70 -19.32 -15.43 -5.03
CA SER A 70 -19.65 -15.81 -6.41
C SER A 70 -20.00 -14.56 -7.20
N GLY A 71 -19.10 -14.11 -8.07
CA GLY A 71 -19.27 -12.89 -8.87
C GLY A 71 -18.19 -11.81 -8.64
N SER A 72 -17.25 -12.03 -7.72
CA SER A 72 -16.07 -11.16 -7.62
C SER A 72 -15.33 -11.11 -8.95
N LEU A 73 -15.15 -9.91 -9.50
CA LEU A 73 -14.34 -9.71 -10.70
C LEU A 73 -12.92 -10.22 -10.43
N GLU A 74 -12.39 -11.08 -11.30
CA GLU A 74 -11.01 -11.58 -11.21
C GLU A 74 -9.99 -10.42 -11.05
N GLY A 75 -10.25 -9.30 -11.73
CA GLY A 75 -9.46 -8.07 -11.57
C GLY A 75 -9.46 -7.48 -10.15
N SER A 76 -10.55 -7.62 -9.39
CA SER A 76 -10.66 -7.16 -8.00
C SER A 76 -9.78 -7.99 -7.06
N LEU A 77 -9.72 -9.31 -7.27
CA LEU A 77 -8.85 -10.20 -6.53
C LEU A 77 -7.38 -9.90 -6.80
N GLN A 78 -7.00 -9.79 -8.08
CA GLN A 78 -5.64 -9.48 -8.49
C GLN A 78 -5.18 -8.12 -7.96
N TYR A 79 -6.04 -7.09 -8.07
CA TYR A 79 -5.76 -5.76 -7.54
C TYR A 79 -5.59 -5.77 -6.02
N THR A 80 -6.50 -6.41 -5.29
CA THR A 80 -6.45 -6.49 -3.82
C THR A 80 -5.20 -7.24 -3.35
N ALA A 81 -4.81 -8.32 -4.04
CA ALA A 81 -3.58 -9.07 -3.74
C ALA A 81 -2.32 -8.21 -4.00
N ALA A 82 -2.26 -7.50 -5.13
CA ALA A 82 -1.13 -6.62 -5.43
C ALA A 82 -1.01 -5.46 -4.43
N LEU A 83 -2.14 -4.89 -3.99
CA LEU A 83 -2.13 -3.88 -2.93
C LEU A 83 -1.62 -4.44 -1.60
N LEU A 84 -2.01 -5.66 -1.24
CA LEU A 84 -1.51 -6.34 -0.04
C LEU A 84 0.01 -6.55 -0.09
N GLU A 85 0.53 -7.07 -1.21
CA GLU A 85 1.99 -7.22 -1.44
C GLU A 85 2.70 -5.87 -1.27
N THR A 86 2.13 -4.80 -1.82
CA THR A 86 2.68 -3.45 -1.74
C THR A 86 2.73 -2.93 -0.30
N ILE A 87 1.63 -3.08 0.46
CA ILE A 87 1.56 -2.68 1.88
C ILE A 87 2.59 -3.48 2.71
N GLN A 88 2.72 -4.78 2.46
CA GLN A 88 3.68 -5.64 3.15
C GLN A 88 5.13 -5.24 2.87
N ALA A 89 5.46 -4.88 1.62
CA ALA A 89 6.79 -4.40 1.27
C ALA A 89 7.13 -3.07 1.99
N LEU A 90 6.20 -2.12 2.05
CA LEU A 90 6.43 -0.87 2.79
C LEU A 90 6.54 -1.12 4.31
N ARG A 91 5.73 -2.04 4.84
CA ARG A 91 5.79 -2.46 6.25
C ARG A 91 7.18 -3.01 6.59
N GLU A 92 7.74 -3.84 5.72
CA GLU A 92 9.07 -4.42 5.91
C GLU A 92 10.17 -3.34 5.92
N ILE A 93 10.09 -2.35 5.02
CA ILE A 93 11.00 -1.19 5.05
C ILE A 93 10.89 -0.44 6.38
N CYS A 94 9.66 -0.18 6.85
CA CYS A 94 9.42 0.48 8.14
C CYS A 94 9.95 -0.34 9.33
N ARG A 95 9.74 -1.66 9.33
CA ARG A 95 10.26 -2.57 10.35
C ARG A 95 11.78 -2.45 10.47
N ARG A 96 12.49 -2.51 9.35
CA ARG A 96 13.96 -2.42 9.33
C ARG A 96 14.49 -1.07 9.78
N PHE A 97 13.82 0.03 9.40
CA PHE A 97 14.17 1.35 9.93
C PHE A 97 13.90 1.47 11.43
N TYR A 98 12.81 0.89 11.92
CA TYR A 98 12.51 0.83 13.34
C TYR A 98 13.58 0.03 14.11
N GLU A 99 13.96 -1.16 13.62
CA GLU A 99 15.02 -1.96 14.23
C GLU A 99 16.38 -1.25 14.24
N LYS A 100 16.70 -0.52 13.16
CA LYS A 100 17.90 0.32 13.09
C LYS A 100 17.86 1.45 14.11
N SER A 101 16.70 2.07 14.35
CA SER A 101 16.55 3.15 15.33
C SER A 101 16.67 2.67 16.78
N GLN A 102 16.46 1.37 17.04
CA GLN A 102 16.64 0.77 18.37
C GLN A 102 18.11 0.48 18.75
N GLY A 103 19.09 0.88 17.94
CA GLY A 103 20.50 0.95 18.36
C GLY A 103 21.49 0.10 17.57
N ASP A 104 21.06 -0.64 16.55
CA ASP A 104 21.99 -1.35 15.66
C ASP A 104 21.98 -0.73 14.25
N LEU A 105 22.90 0.21 14.06
CA LEU A 105 23.06 0.97 12.82
C LEU A 105 23.46 0.09 11.62
N SER A 106 23.94 -1.14 11.86
CA SER A 106 24.35 -2.09 10.82
C SER A 106 23.19 -2.91 10.26
N LYS A 107 22.04 -2.98 10.94
CA LYS A 107 20.89 -3.83 10.57
C LYS A 107 20.16 -3.47 9.27
N TYR A 108 20.40 -2.28 8.73
CA TYR A 108 19.83 -1.92 7.44
C TYR A 108 20.83 -1.11 6.61
N PRO A 109 21.73 -1.82 5.89
CA PRO A 109 22.67 -1.23 4.96
C PRO A 109 21.96 -0.53 3.80
N MET A 110 22.59 0.49 3.23
CA MET A 110 22.00 1.27 2.14
C MET A 110 21.71 0.42 0.90
N ALA A 111 22.54 -0.59 0.62
CA ALA A 111 22.34 -1.51 -0.50
C ALA A 111 21.04 -2.32 -0.35
N GLU A 112 20.76 -2.84 0.85
CA GLU A 112 19.51 -3.55 1.14
C GLU A 112 18.30 -2.61 1.09
N TYR A 113 18.45 -1.38 1.58
CA TYR A 113 17.40 -0.36 1.45
C TYR A 113 17.05 -0.07 -0.01
N ASN A 114 18.06 0.14 -0.86
CA ASN A 114 17.84 0.39 -2.28
C ASN A 114 17.20 -0.81 -2.98
N ALA A 115 17.58 -2.04 -2.63
CA ALA A 115 16.97 -3.25 -3.17
C ALA A 115 15.48 -3.36 -2.77
N ASN A 116 15.17 -3.14 -1.49
CA ASN A 116 13.81 -3.15 -0.99
C ASN A 116 12.96 -2.04 -1.61
N LEU A 117 13.52 -0.83 -1.75
CA LEU A 117 12.84 0.29 -2.38
C LEU A 117 12.51 -0.02 -3.85
N LYS A 118 13.46 -0.57 -4.61
CA LYS A 118 13.23 -0.98 -6.00
C LYS A 118 12.15 -2.05 -6.12
N ALA A 119 12.15 -3.05 -5.24
CA ALA A 119 11.13 -4.08 -5.22
C ALA A 119 9.74 -3.48 -4.91
N TYR A 120 9.68 -2.59 -3.92
CA TYR A 120 8.48 -1.85 -3.55
C TYR A 120 7.93 -0.98 -4.69
N GLU A 121 8.79 -0.23 -5.39
CA GLU A 121 8.40 0.56 -6.57
C GLU A 121 7.83 -0.32 -7.69
N GLY A 122 8.41 -1.51 -7.92
CA GLY A 122 7.87 -2.48 -8.86
C GLY A 122 6.46 -2.97 -8.49
N LEU A 123 6.21 -3.21 -7.20
CA LEU A 123 4.88 -3.59 -6.69
C LEU A 123 3.87 -2.45 -6.82
N MET A 124 4.27 -1.20 -6.55
CA MET A 124 3.42 -0.03 -6.77
C MET A 124 2.98 0.09 -8.23
N ASN A 125 3.90 -0.08 -9.17
CA ASN A 125 3.60 -0.01 -10.60
C ASN A 125 2.60 -1.11 -11.00
N LYS A 126 2.83 -2.35 -10.58
CA LYS A 126 1.89 -3.47 -10.80
C LYS A 126 0.51 -3.17 -10.21
N CYS A 127 0.46 -2.65 -8.98
CA CYS A 127 -0.78 -2.28 -8.31
C CYS A 127 -1.53 -1.18 -9.08
N GLN A 128 -0.81 -0.19 -9.61
CA GLN A 128 -1.38 0.89 -10.43
C GLN A 128 -1.94 0.35 -11.76
N GLU A 129 -1.20 -0.50 -12.46
CA GLU A 129 -1.64 -1.13 -13.71
C GLU A 129 -2.93 -1.93 -13.53
N LEU A 130 -2.99 -2.75 -12.48
CA LEU A 130 -4.18 -3.53 -12.12
C LEU A 130 -5.35 -2.62 -11.73
N GLY A 131 -5.11 -1.54 -10.99
CA GLY A 131 -6.15 -0.56 -10.65
C GLY A 131 -6.73 0.14 -11.88
N VAL A 132 -5.88 0.50 -12.85
CA VAL A 132 -6.32 1.08 -14.14
C VAL A 132 -7.11 0.07 -14.95
N ALA A 133 -6.68 -1.20 -15.00
CA ALA A 133 -7.44 -2.26 -15.67
C ALA A 133 -8.81 -2.49 -15.02
N LEU A 134 -8.87 -2.55 -13.69
CA LEU A 134 -10.11 -2.71 -12.93
C LEU A 134 -11.08 -1.55 -13.16
N ASN A 135 -10.59 -0.31 -13.12
CA ASN A 135 -11.41 0.87 -13.40
C ASN A 135 -12.03 0.85 -14.81
N ARG A 136 -11.27 0.40 -15.81
CA ARG A 136 -11.78 0.25 -17.19
C ARG A 136 -12.88 -0.81 -17.28
N HIS A 137 -12.73 -1.95 -16.59
CA HIS A 137 -13.77 -2.98 -16.54
C HIS A 137 -15.07 -2.45 -15.91
N ILE A 138 -14.97 -1.80 -14.75
CA ILE A 138 -16.13 -1.22 -14.06
C ILE A 138 -16.86 -0.20 -14.94
N GLN A 139 -16.13 0.62 -15.69
CA GLN A 139 -16.71 1.62 -16.60
C GLN A 139 -17.29 0.99 -17.87
N GLY A 140 -16.66 -0.05 -18.42
CA GLY A 140 -17.12 -0.77 -19.60
C GLY A 140 -18.43 -1.53 -19.35
N ASP A 141 -18.56 -2.18 -18.19
CA ASP A 141 -19.78 -2.91 -17.80
C ASP A 141 -20.98 -1.96 -17.61
N SER A 142 -20.75 -0.69 -17.27
CA SER A 142 -21.81 0.33 -17.18
C SER A 142 -22.31 0.88 -18.53
N THR A 143 -21.83 0.38 -19.67
CA THR A 143 -22.18 0.88 -21.02
C THR A 143 -22.88 -0.13 -21.94
N GLN A 144 -23.42 -1.24 -21.43
CA GLN A 144 -24.30 -2.10 -22.24
C GLN A 144 -25.71 -1.49 -22.35
N PRO A 145 -26.20 -1.10 -23.54
CA PRO A 145 -27.60 -0.73 -23.72
C PRO A 145 -28.44 -2.01 -23.71
N GLU A 146 -29.54 -1.98 -22.95
CA GLU A 146 -30.62 -2.96 -23.05
C GLU A 146 -31.07 -3.01 -24.52
N GLY A 147 -31.08 -4.22 -25.08
CA GLY A 147 -31.49 -4.49 -26.46
C GLY A 147 -33.00 -4.34 -26.67
#